data_AF-A0A3D0P5C0-F1
#
_entry.id   AF-A0A3D0P5C0-F1
#
_cell.length_a   1.000
_cell.length_b   1.000
_cell.length_c   1.000
_cell.angle_alpha   90.00
_cell.angle_beta   90.00
_cell.angle_gamma   90.00
#
_symmetry.space_group_name_H-M   'P 1'
#
loop_
_entity.id
_entity.type
_entity.pdbx_description
1 polymer ?
#
loop_
_entity_poly.entity_id
_entity_poly.type
_entity_poly.pdbx_seq_one_letter_code
_entity_poly.pdbx_strand_id
1 'polypeptide(L)'
;MAAMVIGIAVLVAVSLPETSPLRSPAGFRLTQESVTKAKAAGVPDDVAAKAAPILGQELFGKTAFDNALKARLGEENAKKYGEIFSQSAEPVAPQLTASSAPLMLSIVPLIFLLFIIPGIVYGYVAGTVKDHRDIIAGMSKSMSTMGYYIVLAFFAALFIAAFGQSNLGALIALKGANALQALALPPQITIIGIIFLTAFVNLLIGSASAKWALLAPIFVPLLMQLGMSPELAQAAYRIGDSTTNIITPLMPYFPLVVVFAQRYVKGTGIGTLISMMLPFTIAFMITWIVFLLIYWALGIPLGLQAPYTYP
;
A
#
# COMPACT_ATOMS: atom_id res chain seq x y z
N MET A 1 15.33 -4.51 -29.95
CA MET A 1 16.40 -4.09 -29.03
C MET A 1 15.93 -3.89 -27.58
N ALA A 2 14.83 -3.18 -27.30
CA ALA A 2 14.37 -2.94 -25.91
C ALA A 2 14.10 -4.22 -25.09
N ALA A 3 13.49 -5.25 -25.70
CA ALA A 3 13.26 -6.54 -25.03
C ALA A 3 14.55 -7.29 -24.68
N MET A 4 15.64 -7.09 -25.45
CA MET A 4 16.92 -7.76 -25.23
C MET A 4 17.72 -7.08 -24.10
N VAL A 5 17.64 -5.76 -23.99
CA VAL A 5 18.27 -5.00 -22.89
C VAL A 5 17.55 -5.24 -21.56
N ILE A 6 16.21 -5.32 -21.57
CA ILE A 6 15.42 -5.71 -20.40
C ILE A 6 15.72 -7.16 -20.02
N GLY A 7 15.82 -8.07 -20.99
CA GLY A 7 16.19 -9.46 -20.77
C GLY A 7 17.56 -9.62 -20.10
N ILE A 8 18.58 -8.87 -20.55
CA ILE A 8 19.93 -8.89 -19.96
C ILE A 8 19.95 -8.24 -18.57
N ALA A 9 19.21 -7.14 -18.35
CA ALA A 9 19.12 -6.51 -17.02
C ALA A 9 18.43 -7.43 -15.99
N VAL A 10 17.41 -8.18 -16.41
CA VAL A 10 16.77 -9.22 -15.59
C VAL A 10 17.70 -10.40 -15.37
N LEU A 11 18.46 -10.83 -16.38
CA LEU A 11 19.44 -11.93 -16.24
C LEU A 11 20.58 -11.56 -15.28
N VAL A 12 21.08 -10.33 -15.38
CA VAL A 12 22.11 -9.79 -14.46
C VAL A 12 21.54 -9.69 -13.05
N ALA A 13 20.32 -9.18 -12.88
CA ALA A 13 19.66 -9.14 -11.57
C ALA A 13 19.52 -10.55 -10.96
N VAL A 14 19.00 -11.54 -11.70
CA VAL A 14 18.84 -12.92 -11.20
C VAL A 14 20.19 -13.60 -10.92
N SER A 15 21.28 -13.19 -11.59
CA SER A 15 22.64 -13.71 -11.36
C SER A 15 23.41 -13.06 -10.20
N LEU A 16 22.88 -12.00 -9.58
CA LEU A 16 23.59 -11.32 -8.48
C LEU A 16 23.67 -12.23 -7.25
N PRO A 17 24.85 -12.44 -6.65
CA PRO A 17 25.00 -13.25 -5.45
C PRO A 17 24.22 -12.67 -4.26
N GLU A 18 23.86 -13.50 -3.29
CA GLU A 18 23.12 -13.07 -2.08
C GLU A 18 23.86 -12.00 -1.26
N THR A 19 25.18 -11.94 -1.39
CA THR A 19 26.06 -10.93 -0.77
C THR A 19 26.06 -9.58 -1.49
N SER A 20 25.32 -9.45 -2.60
CA SER A 20 25.29 -8.21 -3.37
C SER A 20 24.73 -7.04 -2.55
N PRO A 21 25.40 -5.87 -2.54
CA PRO A 21 24.88 -4.67 -1.86
C PRO A 21 23.61 -4.10 -2.51
N LEU A 22 23.19 -4.66 -3.65
CA LEU A 22 21.95 -4.26 -4.33
C LEU A 22 20.71 -4.99 -3.79
N ARG A 23 20.91 -6.08 -3.04
CA ARG A 23 19.83 -6.84 -2.38
C ARG A 23 19.44 -6.19 -1.06
N SER A 24 18.25 -6.52 -0.57
CA SER A 24 17.82 -6.12 0.77
C SER A 24 18.76 -6.67 1.85
N PRO A 25 18.77 -6.09 3.06
CA PRO A 25 19.34 -6.77 4.22
C PRO A 25 18.69 -8.14 4.43
N ALA A 26 19.35 -9.02 5.17
CA ALA A 26 18.76 -10.28 5.61
C ALA A 26 17.44 -10.01 6.34
N GLY A 27 16.43 -10.81 6.01
CA GLY A 27 15.09 -10.66 6.56
C GLY A 27 14.80 -11.64 7.68
N PHE A 28 13.70 -11.38 8.36
CA PHE A 28 13.17 -12.17 9.45
C PHE A 28 11.71 -12.48 9.12
N ARG A 29 11.32 -13.74 9.27
CA ARG A 29 9.92 -14.18 9.11
C ARG A 29 9.48 -14.92 10.38
N LEU A 30 8.43 -14.43 11.00
CA LEU A 30 7.80 -15.16 12.10
C LEU A 30 6.84 -16.19 11.54
N THR A 31 7.09 -17.46 11.84
CA THR A 31 6.18 -18.56 11.56
C THR A 31 5.51 -19.03 12.86
N GLN A 32 4.53 -19.92 12.74
CA GLN A 32 3.94 -20.52 13.95
C GLN A 32 5.00 -21.25 14.78
N GLU A 33 5.98 -21.87 14.12
CA GLU A 33 7.12 -22.49 14.79
C GLU A 33 7.98 -21.46 15.53
N SER A 34 8.23 -20.29 14.93
CA SER A 34 8.93 -19.18 15.60
C SER A 34 8.20 -18.73 16.88
N VAL A 35 6.86 -18.68 16.86
CA VAL A 35 6.07 -18.32 18.03
C VAL A 35 6.17 -19.39 19.11
N THR A 36 6.11 -20.67 18.74
CA THR A 36 6.28 -21.78 19.70
C THR A 36 7.67 -21.76 20.34
N LYS A 37 8.72 -21.48 19.55
CA LYS A 37 10.09 -21.31 20.07
C LYS A 37 10.20 -20.12 21.03
N ALA A 38 9.58 -18.98 20.68
CA ALA A 38 9.58 -17.80 21.54
C ALA A 38 8.85 -18.07 22.87
N LYS A 39 7.72 -18.79 22.85
CA LYS A 39 7.01 -19.21 24.07
C LYS A 39 7.87 -20.12 24.95
N ALA A 40 8.53 -21.12 24.35
CA ALA A 40 9.45 -22.01 25.06
C ALA A 40 10.64 -21.26 25.68
N ALA A 41 11.05 -20.14 25.08
CA ALA A 41 12.08 -19.25 25.59
C ALA A 41 11.58 -18.21 26.62
N GLY A 42 10.32 -18.31 27.07
CA GLY A 42 9.79 -17.50 28.18
C GLY A 42 8.95 -16.30 27.77
N VAL A 43 8.50 -16.21 26.52
CA VAL A 43 7.51 -15.20 26.10
C VAL A 43 6.11 -15.63 26.55
N PRO A 44 5.38 -14.79 27.32
CA PRO A 44 4.01 -15.08 27.74
C PRO A 44 3.04 -15.27 26.56
N ASP A 45 2.00 -16.10 26.76
CA ASP A 45 1.03 -16.42 25.72
C ASP A 45 0.27 -15.19 25.19
N ASP A 46 -0.06 -14.25 26.07
CA ASP A 46 -0.75 -13.00 25.72
C ASP A 46 0.13 -12.06 24.87
N VAL A 47 1.45 -12.07 25.11
CA VAL A 47 2.44 -11.31 24.35
C VAL A 47 2.69 -12.00 23.00
N ALA A 48 2.81 -13.31 22.99
CA ALA A 48 2.97 -14.10 21.77
C ALA A 48 1.77 -13.95 20.82
N ALA A 49 0.55 -13.93 21.34
CA ALA A 49 -0.67 -13.72 20.55
C ALA A 49 -0.68 -12.36 19.82
N LYS A 50 -0.08 -11.32 20.40
CA LYS A 50 0.01 -9.99 19.77
C LYS A 50 0.88 -9.98 18.51
N ALA A 51 1.80 -10.94 18.35
CA ALA A 51 2.61 -11.07 17.15
C ALA A 51 1.86 -11.73 15.96
N ALA A 52 0.67 -12.29 16.18
CA ALA A 52 -0.10 -12.98 15.13
C ALA A 52 -0.29 -12.18 13.82
N PRO A 53 -0.54 -10.84 13.84
CA PRO A 53 -0.75 -10.07 12.62
C PRO A 53 0.48 -9.91 11.72
N ILE A 54 1.68 -10.22 12.22
CA ILE A 54 2.93 -10.14 11.45
C ILE A 54 3.48 -11.53 11.07
N LEU A 55 2.73 -12.60 11.35
CA LEU A 55 3.08 -13.94 10.92
C LEU A 55 3.10 -14.05 9.40
N GLY A 56 4.09 -14.77 8.88
CA GLY A 56 4.29 -14.96 7.45
C GLY A 56 4.80 -13.72 6.70
N GLN A 57 4.90 -12.56 7.35
CA GLN A 57 5.48 -11.37 6.72
C GLN A 57 6.99 -11.48 6.67
N GLU A 58 7.57 -11.17 5.50
CA GLU A 58 9.01 -11.09 5.31
C GLU A 58 9.48 -9.67 5.61
N LEU A 59 10.15 -9.51 6.76
CA LEU A 59 10.60 -8.21 7.25
C LEU A 59 12.11 -8.10 7.08
N PHE A 60 12.53 -7.33 6.08
CA PHE A 60 13.94 -7.19 5.69
C PHE A 60 14.68 -6.16 6.55
N GLY A 61 15.69 -6.61 7.28
CA GLY A 61 16.51 -5.82 8.19
C GLY A 61 16.00 -5.77 9.62
N LYS A 62 16.93 -5.80 10.59
CA LYS A 62 16.63 -5.85 12.03
C LYS A 62 15.76 -4.68 12.48
N THR A 63 16.06 -3.46 12.03
CA THR A 63 15.28 -2.27 12.40
C THR A 63 13.83 -2.35 11.94
N ALA A 64 13.56 -2.88 10.74
CA ALA A 64 12.21 -3.03 10.23
C ALA A 64 11.43 -4.09 11.02
N PHE A 65 12.11 -5.19 11.35
CA PHE A 65 11.58 -6.25 12.21
C PHE A 65 11.24 -5.74 13.63
N ASP A 66 12.19 -5.06 14.27
CA ASP A 66 12.03 -4.50 15.61
C ASP A 66 10.90 -3.46 15.67
N ASN A 67 10.77 -2.62 14.64
CA ASN A 67 9.67 -1.65 14.54
C ASN A 67 8.31 -2.32 14.36
N ALA A 68 8.23 -3.38 13.53
CA ALA A 68 7.00 -4.14 13.33
C ALA A 68 6.58 -4.85 14.62
N LEU A 69 7.52 -5.45 15.34
CA LEU A 69 7.28 -6.03 16.67
C LEU A 69 6.84 -4.97 17.67
N LYS A 70 7.53 -3.83 17.74
CA LYS A 70 7.20 -2.73 18.64
C LYS A 70 5.77 -2.21 18.41
N ALA A 71 5.35 -2.07 17.16
CA ALA A 71 4.00 -1.65 16.82
C ALA A 71 2.91 -2.62 17.29
N ARG A 72 3.25 -3.89 17.56
CA ARG A 72 2.30 -4.93 18.00
C ARG A 72 2.35 -5.22 19.49
N LEU A 73 3.56 -5.34 20.02
CA LEU A 73 3.80 -5.72 21.41
C LEU A 73 3.67 -4.53 22.38
N GLY A 74 3.85 -3.31 21.86
CA GLY A 74 4.07 -2.12 22.68
C GLY A 74 5.54 -2.00 23.09
N GLU A 75 5.94 -0.81 23.49
CA GLU A 75 7.35 -0.45 23.71
C GLU A 75 8.02 -1.27 24.82
N GLU A 76 7.30 -1.55 25.91
CA GLU A 76 7.80 -2.32 27.05
C GLU A 76 8.04 -3.80 26.69
N ASN A 77 7.04 -4.46 26.10
CA ASN A 77 7.14 -5.87 25.71
C ASN A 77 8.13 -6.06 24.56
N ALA A 78 8.23 -5.12 23.63
CA ALA A 78 9.21 -5.19 22.55
C ALA A 78 10.64 -5.11 23.10
N LYS A 79 10.89 -4.27 24.11
CA LYS A 79 12.20 -4.20 24.77
C LYS A 79 12.56 -5.49 25.51
N LYS A 80 11.57 -6.12 26.16
CA LYS A 80 11.79 -7.32 26.97
C LYS A 80 11.90 -8.61 26.14
N TYR A 81 11.10 -8.75 25.09
CA TYR A 81 10.95 -10.00 24.33
C TYR A 81 11.38 -9.90 22.86
N GLY A 82 11.70 -8.72 22.34
CA GLY A 82 12.03 -8.52 20.91
C GLY A 82 13.25 -9.30 20.43
N GLU A 83 14.26 -9.46 21.28
CA GLU A 83 15.43 -10.29 20.97
C GLU A 83 15.07 -11.78 20.90
N ILE A 84 14.17 -12.26 21.77
CA ILE A 84 13.69 -13.65 21.74
C ILE A 84 12.92 -13.93 20.44
N PHE A 85 12.09 -12.98 19.99
CA PHE A 85 11.42 -13.08 18.69
C PHE A 85 12.40 -13.04 17.53
N SER A 86 13.43 -12.20 17.58
CA SER A 86 14.48 -12.12 16.55
C SER A 86 15.25 -13.43 16.40
N GLN A 87 15.58 -14.08 17.52
CA GLN A 87 16.29 -15.36 17.54
C GLN A 87 15.41 -16.54 17.13
N SER A 88 14.11 -16.44 17.39
CA SER A 88 13.14 -17.48 17.05
C SER A 88 12.64 -17.37 15.60
N ALA A 89 12.82 -16.22 14.95
CA ALA A 89 12.40 -15.96 13.58
C ALA A 89 13.22 -16.78 12.57
N GLU A 90 12.57 -17.19 11.49
CA GLU A 90 13.27 -17.81 10.36
C GLU A 90 14.06 -16.74 9.59
N PRO A 91 15.34 -17.01 9.25
CA PRO A 91 16.11 -16.11 8.40
C PRO A 91 15.54 -16.14 6.97
N VAL A 92 15.34 -14.96 6.39
CA VAL A 92 14.94 -14.79 4.99
C VAL A 92 16.13 -14.27 4.20
N ALA A 93 16.43 -14.94 3.09
CA ALA A 93 17.54 -14.55 2.22
C ALA A 93 17.33 -13.13 1.64
N PRO A 94 18.41 -12.35 1.45
CA PRO A 94 18.39 -11.07 0.74
C PRO A 94 17.68 -11.12 -0.62
N GLN A 95 16.66 -10.28 -0.82
CA GLN A 95 15.88 -10.22 -2.05
C GLN A 95 16.17 -8.95 -2.86
N LEU A 96 16.09 -9.05 -4.19
CA LEU A 96 16.26 -7.91 -5.09
C LEU A 96 14.99 -7.08 -5.24
N THR A 97 13.83 -7.71 -5.07
CA THR A 97 12.52 -7.10 -5.28
C THR A 97 11.89 -6.60 -3.98
N ALA A 98 12.56 -6.80 -2.84
CA ALA A 98 12.12 -6.25 -1.57
C ALA A 98 12.17 -4.72 -1.60
N SER A 99 11.18 -4.05 -1.01
CA SER A 99 11.08 -2.59 -1.00
C SER A 99 12.23 -1.89 -0.28
N SER A 100 12.95 -2.60 0.59
CA SER A 100 14.14 -2.12 1.29
C SER A 100 15.45 -2.38 0.53
N ALA A 101 15.40 -3.10 -0.60
CA ALA A 101 16.58 -3.35 -1.41
C ALA A 101 17.10 -2.04 -2.02
N PRO A 102 18.41 -1.75 -1.94
CA PRO A 102 18.99 -0.55 -2.54
C PRO A 102 18.70 -0.41 -4.04
N LEU A 103 18.58 -1.54 -4.75
CA LEU A 103 18.12 -1.56 -6.15
C LEU A 103 16.72 -0.99 -6.32
N MET A 104 15.76 -1.42 -5.47
CA MET A 104 14.37 -0.95 -5.53
C MET A 104 14.25 0.50 -5.07
N LEU A 105 15.02 0.91 -4.06
CA LEU A 105 15.11 2.32 -3.65
C LEU A 105 15.67 3.21 -4.77
N SER A 106 16.52 2.66 -5.63
CA SER A 106 17.14 3.34 -6.78
C SER A 106 16.39 3.10 -8.10
N ILE A 107 15.20 2.48 -8.09
CA ILE A 107 14.52 2.11 -9.34
C ILE A 107 14.12 3.33 -10.17
N VAL A 108 13.70 4.42 -9.51
CA VAL A 108 13.30 5.67 -10.17
C VAL A 108 14.47 6.31 -10.92
N PRO A 109 15.64 6.57 -10.31
CA PRO A 109 16.79 7.10 -11.05
C PRO A 109 17.32 6.13 -12.12
N LEU A 110 17.23 4.81 -11.90
CA LEU A 110 17.60 3.83 -12.93
C LEU A 110 16.68 3.88 -14.14
N ILE A 111 15.37 4.00 -13.94
CA ILE A 111 14.39 4.20 -15.02
C ILE A 111 14.68 5.51 -15.75
N PHE A 112 15.00 6.58 -15.03
CA PHE A 112 15.41 7.84 -15.64
C PHE A 112 16.63 7.66 -16.55
N LEU A 113 17.68 6.98 -16.08
CA LEU A 113 18.88 6.68 -16.89
C LEU A 113 18.53 5.82 -18.12
N LEU A 114 17.69 4.80 -17.92
CA LEU A 114 17.25 3.89 -18.97
C LEU A 114 16.52 4.63 -20.11
N PHE A 115 15.78 5.70 -19.81
CA PHE A 115 15.09 6.49 -20.83
C PHE A 115 15.92 7.64 -21.38
N ILE A 116 16.68 8.34 -20.54
CA ILE A 116 17.43 9.53 -20.98
C ILE A 116 18.61 9.15 -21.86
N ILE A 117 19.34 8.06 -21.57
CA ILE A 117 20.53 7.68 -22.35
C ILE A 117 20.15 7.35 -23.80
N PRO A 118 19.20 6.42 -24.08
CA PRO A 118 18.77 6.16 -25.45
C PRO A 118 18.09 7.37 -26.09
N GLY A 119 17.36 8.18 -25.31
CA GLY A 119 16.73 9.41 -25.81
C GLY A 119 17.75 10.43 -26.31
N ILE A 120 18.87 10.61 -25.60
CA ILE A 120 19.98 11.47 -26.01
C ILE A 120 20.66 10.91 -27.26
N VAL A 121 21.01 9.62 -27.28
CA VAL A 121 21.66 8.97 -28.43
C VAL A 121 20.79 9.10 -29.67
N TYR A 122 19.49 8.79 -29.57
CA TYR A 122 18.54 8.95 -30.66
C TYR A 122 18.43 10.41 -31.10
N GLY A 123 18.35 11.35 -30.16
CA GLY A 123 18.25 12.78 -30.44
C GLY A 123 19.39 13.31 -31.30
N TYR A 124 20.63 12.89 -30.99
CA TYR A 124 21.83 13.21 -31.77
C TYR A 124 21.82 12.55 -33.15
N VAL A 125 21.54 11.23 -33.23
CA VAL A 125 21.51 10.49 -34.50
C VAL A 125 20.44 11.03 -35.46
N ALA A 126 19.28 11.41 -34.93
CA ALA A 126 18.18 11.97 -35.71
C ALA A 126 18.39 13.45 -36.08
N GLY A 127 19.46 14.11 -35.61
CA GLY A 127 19.73 15.53 -35.83
C GLY A 127 18.76 16.49 -35.12
N THR A 128 17.92 15.98 -34.22
CA THR A 128 16.93 16.76 -33.44
C THR A 128 17.54 17.44 -32.21
N VAL A 129 18.68 16.94 -31.73
CA VAL A 129 19.47 17.49 -30.62
C VAL A 129 20.87 17.78 -31.17
N LYS A 130 21.33 19.03 -31.07
CA LYS A 130 22.63 19.46 -31.60
C LYS A 130 23.71 19.49 -30.54
N ASP A 131 23.35 19.86 -29.31
CA ASP A 131 24.27 19.94 -28.18
C ASP A 131 23.58 19.62 -26.85
N HIS A 132 24.36 19.67 -25.77
CA HIS A 132 23.86 19.45 -24.41
C HIS A 132 22.80 20.47 -23.96
N ARG A 133 22.77 21.68 -24.54
CA ARG A 133 21.79 22.72 -24.18
C ARG A 133 20.42 22.37 -24.69
N ASP A 134 20.31 21.74 -25.86
CA ASP A 134 19.04 21.22 -26.38
C ASP A 134 18.44 20.14 -25.44
N ILE A 135 19.29 19.29 -24.85
CA ILE A 135 18.89 18.29 -23.86
C ILE A 135 18.33 18.99 -22.61
N ILE A 136 19.08 19.95 -22.06
CA ILE A 136 18.66 20.73 -20.87
C ILE A 136 17.38 21.52 -21.16
N ALA A 137 17.22 22.07 -22.36
CA ALA A 137 16.01 22.76 -22.78
C ALA A 137 14.79 21.81 -22.82
N GLY A 138 14.96 20.59 -23.34
CA GLY A 138 13.91 19.55 -23.32
C GLY A 138 13.52 19.12 -21.90
N MET A 139 14.50 18.93 -21.02
CA MET A 139 14.25 18.63 -19.60
C MET A 139 13.52 19.78 -18.91
N SER A 140 13.98 21.02 -19.12
CA SER A 140 13.38 22.23 -18.56
C SER A 140 11.94 22.42 -19.05
N LYS A 141 11.69 22.18 -20.34
CA LYS A 141 10.33 22.23 -20.89
C LYS A 141 9.41 21.21 -20.22
N SER A 142 9.91 19.98 -20.01
CA SER A 142 9.15 18.92 -19.33
C SER A 142 8.86 19.28 -17.87
N MET A 143 9.80 19.91 -17.17
CA MET A 143 9.56 20.39 -15.80
C MET A 143 8.59 21.58 -15.75
N SER A 144 8.61 22.47 -16.75
CA SER A 144 7.68 23.61 -16.80
C SER A 144 6.22 23.17 -16.89
N THR A 145 5.94 22.05 -17.57
CA THR A 145 4.58 21.48 -17.64
C THR A 145 4.13 20.84 -16.32
N MET A 146 5.07 20.61 -15.39
CA MET A 146 4.78 20.08 -14.05
C MET A 146 4.52 21.18 -13.01
N GLY A 147 4.52 22.47 -13.39
CA GLY A 147 4.25 23.56 -12.44
C GLY A 147 2.92 23.42 -11.71
N TYR A 148 1.85 23.08 -12.43
CA TYR A 148 0.54 22.79 -11.84
C TYR A 148 0.58 21.60 -10.87
N TYR A 149 1.28 20.52 -11.27
CA TYR A 149 1.48 19.34 -10.44
C TYR A 149 2.13 19.69 -9.11
N ILE A 150 3.21 20.47 -9.13
CA ILE A 150 3.99 20.82 -7.93
C ILE A 150 3.14 21.63 -6.95
N VAL A 151 2.40 22.64 -7.43
CA VAL A 151 1.53 23.46 -6.58
C VAL A 151 0.43 22.61 -5.94
N LEU A 152 -0.21 21.73 -6.71
CA LEU A 152 -1.26 20.86 -6.19
C LEU A 152 -0.72 19.84 -5.17
N ALA A 153 0.40 19.19 -5.49
CA ALA A 153 1.04 18.23 -4.60
C ALA A 153 1.50 18.87 -3.28
N PHE A 154 1.94 20.12 -3.30
CA PHE A 154 2.31 20.87 -2.10
C PHE A 154 1.14 21.02 -1.13
N PHE A 155 -0.01 21.55 -1.59
CA PHE A 155 -1.18 21.72 -0.73
C PHE A 155 -1.79 20.37 -0.30
N ALA A 156 -1.79 19.38 -1.19
CA ALA A 156 -2.23 18.03 -0.84
C ALA A 156 -1.36 17.41 0.26
N ALA A 157 -0.03 17.56 0.20
CA ALA A 157 0.88 17.07 1.23
C ALA A 157 0.65 17.77 2.58
N LEU A 158 0.45 19.08 2.59
CA LEU A 158 0.12 19.83 3.81
C LEU A 158 -1.21 19.37 4.44
N PHE A 159 -2.24 19.19 3.61
CA PHE A 159 -3.52 18.68 4.07
C PHE A 159 -3.38 17.27 4.67
N ILE A 160 -2.67 16.36 3.97
CA ILE A 160 -2.45 14.98 4.45
C ILE A 160 -1.69 15.00 5.78
N ALA A 161 -0.67 15.86 5.93
CA ALA A 161 0.09 15.99 7.17
C ALA A 161 -0.79 16.50 8.33
N ALA A 162 -1.54 17.59 8.12
CA ALA A 162 -2.42 18.16 9.13
C ALA A 162 -3.57 17.20 9.51
N PHE A 163 -4.18 16.56 8.51
CA PHE A 163 -5.23 15.57 8.72
C PHE A 163 -4.71 14.35 9.48
N GLY A 164 -3.51 13.86 9.14
CA GLY A 164 -2.85 12.77 9.86
C GLY A 164 -2.59 13.11 11.32
N GLN A 165 -2.08 14.31 11.62
CA GLN A 165 -1.83 14.77 13.00
C GLN A 165 -3.11 14.96 13.82
N SER A 166 -4.22 15.33 13.16
CA SER A 166 -5.50 15.60 13.84
C SER A 166 -6.21 14.37 14.38
N ASN A 167 -5.82 13.16 13.96
CA ASN A 167 -6.52 11.89 14.24
C ASN A 167 -7.99 11.87 13.77
N LEU A 168 -8.43 12.80 12.92
CA LEU A 168 -9.82 12.86 12.44
C LEU A 168 -10.24 11.59 11.69
N GLY A 169 -9.34 11.00 10.89
CA GLY A 169 -9.59 9.72 10.22
C GLY A 169 -9.91 8.59 11.20
N ALA A 170 -9.17 8.52 12.31
CA ALA A 170 -9.40 7.53 13.37
C ALA A 170 -10.73 7.77 14.07
N LEU A 171 -11.03 9.03 14.39
CA LEU A 171 -12.27 9.42 15.05
C LEU A 171 -13.51 9.12 14.19
N ILE A 172 -13.46 9.43 12.89
CA ILE A 172 -14.54 9.14 11.94
C ILE A 172 -14.76 7.63 11.83
N ALA A 173 -13.68 6.85 11.72
CA ALA A 173 -13.76 5.40 11.65
C ALA A 173 -14.39 4.80 12.92
N LEU A 174 -13.98 5.25 14.10
CA LEU A 174 -14.50 4.78 15.38
C LEU A 174 -15.98 5.15 15.56
N LYS A 175 -16.36 6.41 15.28
CA LYS A 175 -17.77 6.82 15.37
C LYS A 175 -18.65 6.12 14.33
N GLY A 176 -18.16 5.94 13.11
CA GLY A 176 -18.86 5.21 12.05
C GLY A 176 -19.06 3.74 12.39
N ALA A 177 -18.03 3.09 12.92
CA ALA A 177 -18.09 1.72 13.46
C ALA A 177 -19.15 1.59 14.55
N ASN A 178 -19.14 2.47 15.56
CA ASN A 178 -20.12 2.45 16.65
C ASN A 178 -21.55 2.70 16.15
N ALA A 179 -21.72 3.58 15.16
CA ALA A 179 -23.02 3.82 14.54
C ALA A 179 -23.54 2.56 13.81
N LEU A 180 -22.69 1.87 13.05
CA LEU A 180 -23.04 0.61 12.38
C LEU A 180 -23.40 -0.48 13.40
N GLN A 181 -22.66 -0.56 14.52
CA GLN A 181 -22.97 -1.48 15.61
C GLN A 181 -24.34 -1.21 16.23
N ALA A 182 -24.65 0.06 16.50
CA ALA A 182 -25.90 0.48 17.12
C ALA A 182 -27.13 0.19 16.25
N LEU A 183 -26.97 0.15 14.92
CA LEU A 183 -28.05 -0.18 14.00
C LEU A 183 -28.42 -1.68 13.99
N ALA A 184 -27.59 -2.54 14.60
CA ALA A 184 -27.82 -3.99 14.71
C ALA A 184 -28.22 -4.65 13.37
N LEU A 185 -27.56 -4.23 12.29
CA LEU A 185 -27.89 -4.66 10.93
C LEU A 185 -27.44 -6.11 10.64
N PRO A 186 -28.10 -6.80 9.69
CA PRO A 186 -27.64 -8.10 9.21
C PRO A 186 -26.18 -8.04 8.71
N PRO A 187 -25.38 -9.11 8.87
CA PRO A 187 -23.96 -9.12 8.53
C PRO A 187 -23.63 -8.61 7.12
N GLN A 188 -24.45 -8.97 6.13
CA GLN A 188 -24.28 -8.56 4.73
C GLN A 188 -24.41 -7.04 4.58
N ILE A 189 -25.39 -6.43 5.25
CA ILE A 189 -25.61 -4.98 5.21
C ILE A 189 -24.51 -4.25 5.98
N THR A 190 -24.07 -4.81 7.11
CA THR A 190 -22.95 -4.26 7.89
C THR A 190 -21.67 -4.21 7.08
N ILE A 191 -21.35 -5.26 6.31
CA ILE A 191 -20.18 -5.26 5.41
C ILE A 191 -20.29 -4.22 4.30
N ILE A 192 -21.47 -4.03 3.72
CA ILE A 192 -21.70 -2.95 2.75
C ILE A 192 -21.41 -1.59 3.41
N GLY A 193 -21.89 -1.38 4.64
CA GLY A 193 -21.60 -0.18 5.43
C GLY A 193 -20.10 0.04 5.66
N ILE A 194 -19.34 -1.02 5.95
CA ILE A 194 -17.88 -0.95 6.10
C ILE A 194 -17.17 -0.61 4.78
N ILE A 195 -17.65 -1.15 3.65
CA ILE A 195 -17.13 -0.80 2.32
C ILE A 195 -17.31 0.70 2.06
N PHE A 196 -18.51 1.24 2.30
CA PHE A 196 -18.79 2.67 2.12
C PHE A 196 -17.98 3.55 3.09
N LEU A 197 -17.88 3.15 4.35
CA LEU A 197 -17.09 3.88 5.34
C LEU A 197 -15.60 3.90 4.94
N THR A 198 -15.07 2.77 4.48
CA THR A 198 -13.69 2.68 3.99
C THR A 198 -13.49 3.56 2.76
N ALA A 199 -14.40 3.49 1.79
CA ALA A 199 -14.37 4.33 0.60
C ALA A 199 -14.43 5.84 0.92
N PHE A 200 -15.20 6.22 1.95
CA PHE A 200 -15.23 7.60 2.43
C PHE A 200 -13.90 8.03 3.06
N VAL A 201 -13.34 7.22 3.96
CA VAL A 201 -12.02 7.47 4.57
C VAL A 201 -10.92 7.52 3.50
N ASN A 202 -11.05 6.71 2.44
CA ASN A 202 -10.13 6.66 1.31
C ASN A 202 -10.02 7.99 0.57
N LEU A 203 -11.07 8.81 0.57
CA LEU A 203 -11.00 10.14 -0.04
C LEU A 203 -10.03 11.07 0.70
N LEU A 204 -9.80 10.82 1.99
CA LEU A 204 -9.00 11.66 2.89
C LEU A 204 -7.57 11.13 3.09
N ILE A 205 -7.40 9.80 3.09
CA ILE A 205 -6.11 9.14 3.29
C ILE A 205 -5.78 8.32 2.04
N GLY A 206 -4.75 8.72 1.30
CA GLY A 206 -4.40 8.04 0.04
C GLY A 206 -3.71 6.67 0.21
N SER A 207 -2.94 6.47 1.29
CA SER A 207 -2.12 5.26 1.47
C SER A 207 -2.92 4.06 1.99
N ALA A 208 -3.00 2.98 1.21
CA ALA A 208 -3.65 1.73 1.58
C ALA A 208 -3.06 1.13 2.87
N SER A 209 -1.74 1.10 3.02
CA SER A 209 -1.13 0.53 4.24
C SER A 209 -1.38 1.40 5.47
N ALA A 210 -1.35 2.73 5.32
CA ALA A 210 -1.61 3.64 6.43
C ALA A 210 -3.08 3.58 6.91
N LYS A 211 -4.03 3.52 5.96
CA LYS A 211 -5.45 3.31 6.26
C LYS A 211 -5.69 1.99 6.96
N TRP A 212 -5.17 0.88 6.43
CA TRP A 212 -5.39 -0.42 7.05
C TRP A 212 -4.79 -0.49 8.46
N ALA A 213 -3.60 0.08 8.68
CA ALA A 213 -2.99 0.17 9.99
C ALA A 213 -3.87 0.93 11.01
N LEU A 214 -4.61 1.94 10.54
CA LEU A 214 -5.54 2.73 11.34
C LEU A 214 -6.89 2.01 11.58
N LEU A 215 -7.46 1.43 10.52
CA LEU A 215 -8.81 0.88 10.52
C LEU A 215 -8.87 -0.54 11.08
N ALA A 216 -7.86 -1.38 10.82
CA ALA A 216 -7.88 -2.79 11.24
C ALA A 216 -8.07 -2.98 12.76
N PRO A 217 -7.37 -2.23 13.64
CA PRO A 217 -7.58 -2.35 15.09
C PRO A 217 -8.99 -1.97 15.57
N ILE A 218 -9.78 -1.28 14.73
CA ILE A 218 -11.16 -0.85 15.04
C ILE A 218 -12.15 -1.82 14.39
N PHE A 219 -12.03 -2.04 13.08
CA PHE A 219 -13.00 -2.80 12.29
C PHE A 219 -12.91 -4.30 12.55
N VAL A 220 -11.72 -4.86 12.70
CA VAL A 220 -11.56 -6.31 12.88
C VAL A 220 -12.21 -6.76 14.19
N PRO A 221 -11.90 -6.18 15.37
CA PRO A 221 -12.57 -6.56 16.61
C PRO A 221 -14.08 -6.32 16.58
N LEU A 222 -14.54 -5.22 15.98
CA LEU A 222 -15.97 -4.93 15.84
C LEU A 222 -16.70 -6.02 15.05
N LEU A 223 -16.19 -6.35 13.87
CA LEU A 223 -16.86 -7.31 12.98
C LEU A 223 -16.81 -8.73 13.56
N MET A 224 -15.73 -9.08 14.26
CA MET A 224 -15.64 -10.34 15.01
C MET A 224 -16.71 -10.45 16.09
N GLN A 225 -16.99 -9.37 16.84
CA GLN A 225 -18.10 -9.36 17.83
C GLN A 225 -19.47 -9.56 17.18
N LEU A 226 -19.61 -9.21 15.90
CA LEU A 226 -20.83 -9.40 15.11
C LEU A 226 -20.83 -10.75 14.36
N GLY A 227 -19.90 -11.65 14.70
CA GLY A 227 -19.78 -12.99 14.10
C GLY A 227 -19.17 -13.04 12.71
N MET A 228 -18.50 -11.97 12.27
CA MET A 228 -17.84 -11.87 10.96
C MET A 228 -16.32 -12.01 11.07
N SER A 229 -15.71 -12.68 10.10
CA SER A 229 -14.28 -12.99 10.13
C SER A 229 -13.37 -11.78 9.85
N PRO A 230 -12.13 -11.78 10.37
CA PRO A 230 -11.10 -10.81 10.00
C PRO A 230 -10.81 -10.77 8.50
N GLU A 231 -10.91 -11.90 7.81
CA GLU A 231 -10.66 -12.03 6.38
C GLU A 231 -11.75 -11.31 5.57
N LEU A 232 -13.00 -11.41 6.01
CA LEU A 232 -14.12 -10.67 5.44
C LEU A 232 -13.98 -9.16 5.69
N ALA A 233 -13.53 -8.77 6.89
CA ALA A 233 -13.21 -7.38 7.18
C ALA A 233 -12.12 -6.81 6.25
N GLN A 234 -11.07 -7.60 6.00
CA GLN A 234 -9.99 -7.23 5.08
C GLN A 234 -10.48 -7.17 3.63
N ALA A 235 -11.31 -8.11 3.19
CA ALA A 235 -11.90 -8.10 1.84
C ALA A 235 -12.77 -6.84 1.63
N ALA A 236 -13.65 -6.53 2.58
CA ALA A 236 -14.48 -5.33 2.56
C ALA A 236 -13.62 -4.05 2.50
N TYR A 237 -12.56 -4.00 3.31
CA TYR A 237 -11.60 -2.89 3.29
C TYR A 237 -10.95 -2.71 1.90
N ARG A 238 -10.47 -3.79 1.27
CA ARG A 238 -9.80 -3.71 -0.04
C ARG A 238 -10.73 -3.22 -1.14
N ILE A 239 -12.01 -3.59 -1.08
CA ILE A 239 -13.03 -3.08 -2.01
C ILE A 239 -13.22 -1.56 -1.82
N GLY A 240 -13.42 -1.12 -0.57
CA GLY A 240 -13.60 0.31 -0.29
C GLY A 240 -12.37 1.15 -0.66
N ASP A 241 -11.17 0.68 -0.31
CA ASP A 241 -9.91 1.37 -0.59
C ASP A 241 -9.67 1.55 -2.10
N SER A 242 -9.91 0.50 -2.90
CA SER A 242 -9.62 0.54 -4.34
C SER A 242 -10.58 1.41 -5.15
N THR A 243 -11.88 1.35 -4.84
CA THR A 243 -12.95 1.89 -5.70
C THR A 243 -12.97 3.42 -5.80
N THR A 244 -12.49 4.12 -4.77
CA THR A 244 -12.46 5.60 -4.71
C THR A 244 -11.10 6.23 -5.02
N ASN A 245 -10.07 5.44 -5.33
CA ASN A 245 -8.73 5.97 -5.62
C ASN A 245 -8.69 6.87 -6.86
N ILE A 246 -9.57 6.64 -7.83
CA ILE A 246 -9.64 7.41 -9.09
C ILE A 246 -10.34 8.77 -8.94
N ILE A 247 -10.99 9.04 -7.80
CA ILE A 247 -11.69 10.30 -7.54
C ILE A 247 -11.10 11.10 -6.38
N THR A 248 -10.04 10.62 -5.70
CA THR A 248 -9.39 11.39 -4.63
C THR A 248 -8.28 12.28 -5.17
N PRO A 249 -8.38 13.62 -5.02
CA PRO A 249 -7.32 14.54 -5.41
C PRO A 249 -6.10 14.47 -4.47
N LEU A 250 -6.24 13.78 -3.33
CA LEU A 250 -5.18 13.59 -2.35
C LEU A 250 -4.29 12.38 -2.66
N MET A 251 -4.61 11.60 -3.70
CA MET A 251 -3.71 10.55 -4.17
C MET A 251 -2.45 11.18 -4.76
N PRO A 252 -1.23 10.73 -4.38
CA PRO A 252 0.03 11.32 -4.87
C PRO A 252 0.17 11.39 -6.39
N TYR A 253 -0.46 10.45 -7.11
CA TYR A 253 -0.41 10.37 -8.57
C TYR A 253 -1.53 11.15 -9.28
N PHE A 254 -2.56 11.60 -8.56
CA PHE A 254 -3.71 12.30 -9.17
C PHE A 254 -3.29 13.54 -9.98
N PRO A 255 -2.40 14.42 -9.48
CA PRO A 255 -1.97 15.59 -10.24
C PRO A 255 -1.26 15.22 -11.56
N LEU A 256 -0.54 14.09 -11.61
CA LEU A 256 0.12 13.61 -12.82
C LEU A 256 -0.90 13.19 -13.88
N VAL A 257 -1.97 12.51 -13.46
CA VAL A 257 -3.07 12.11 -14.35
C VAL A 257 -3.75 13.35 -14.95
N VAL A 258 -3.95 14.42 -14.17
CA VAL A 258 -4.49 15.69 -14.69
C VAL A 258 -3.59 16.26 -15.78
N VAL A 259 -2.26 16.31 -15.57
CA VAL A 259 -1.31 16.81 -16.58
C VAL A 259 -1.36 15.95 -17.86
N PHE A 260 -1.48 14.64 -17.74
CA PHE A 260 -1.64 13.75 -18.90
C PHE A 260 -2.96 13.99 -19.64
N ALA A 261 -4.05 14.24 -18.94
CA ALA A 261 -5.32 14.60 -19.58
C ALA A 261 -5.22 15.98 -20.26
N GLN A 262 -4.56 16.96 -19.63
CA GLN A 262 -4.31 18.29 -20.20
C GLN A 262 -3.50 18.28 -21.49
N ARG A 263 -2.68 17.25 -21.72
CA ARG A 263 -1.95 17.06 -22.98
C ARG A 263 -2.90 16.91 -24.18
N TYR A 264 -4.06 16.30 -23.98
CA TYR A 264 -5.04 16.06 -25.03
C TYR A 264 -6.20 17.06 -24.97
N VAL A 265 -6.66 17.39 -23.75
CA VAL A 265 -7.79 18.28 -23.50
C VAL A 265 -7.35 19.37 -22.52
N LYS A 266 -6.87 20.50 -23.06
CA LYS A 266 -6.24 21.59 -22.29
C LYS A 266 -7.11 22.17 -21.17
N GLY A 267 -8.44 22.09 -21.28
CA GLY A 267 -9.39 22.54 -20.27
C GLY A 267 -9.59 21.59 -19.09
N THR A 268 -8.94 20.42 -19.08
CA THR A 268 -9.11 19.44 -18.00
C THR A 268 -8.51 19.96 -16.70
N GLY A 269 -9.35 20.10 -15.67
CA GLY A 269 -8.91 20.35 -14.30
C GLY A 269 -9.17 19.16 -13.38
N ILE A 270 -8.88 19.34 -12.09
CA ILE A 270 -9.20 18.35 -11.04
C ILE A 270 -10.68 17.98 -11.06
N GLY A 271 -11.57 18.99 -11.04
CA GLY A 271 -13.01 18.77 -11.05
C GLY A 271 -13.47 17.98 -12.28
N THR A 272 -12.97 18.33 -13.47
CA THR A 272 -13.27 17.61 -14.72
C THR A 272 -12.88 16.14 -14.62
N LEU A 273 -11.68 15.85 -14.12
CA LEU A 273 -11.20 14.48 -13.98
C LEU A 273 -12.01 13.70 -12.94
N ILE A 274 -12.29 14.30 -11.77
CA ILE A 274 -13.14 13.68 -10.73
C ILE A 274 -14.54 13.38 -11.28
N SER A 275 -15.19 14.36 -11.91
CA SER A 275 -16.53 14.19 -12.48
C SER A 275 -16.55 13.12 -13.58
N MET A 276 -15.51 13.04 -14.40
CA MET A 276 -15.38 12.00 -15.43
C MET A 276 -15.15 10.60 -14.84
N MET A 277 -14.45 10.50 -13.71
CA MET A 277 -14.14 9.23 -13.04
C MET A 277 -15.22 8.77 -12.05
N LEU A 278 -16.10 9.67 -11.60
CA LEU A 278 -17.16 9.36 -10.65
C LEU A 278 -18.09 8.22 -11.10
N PRO A 279 -18.56 8.15 -12.37
CA PRO A 279 -19.34 7.01 -12.84
C PRO A 279 -18.59 5.68 -12.74
N PHE A 280 -17.27 5.68 -12.97
CA PHE A 280 -16.44 4.48 -12.84
C PHE A 280 -16.33 4.03 -11.39
N THR A 281 -16.14 4.96 -10.44
CA THR A 281 -16.15 4.63 -9.00
C THR A 281 -17.46 3.98 -8.60
N ILE A 282 -18.61 4.53 -9.03
CA ILE A 282 -19.93 3.97 -8.72
C ILE A 282 -20.07 2.57 -9.33
N ALA A 283 -19.73 2.40 -10.61
CA ALA A 283 -19.82 1.12 -11.30
C ALA A 283 -18.92 0.05 -10.64
N PHE A 284 -17.66 0.38 -10.34
CA PHE A 284 -16.75 -0.54 -9.67
C PHE A 284 -17.21 -0.88 -8.26
N MET A 285 -17.70 0.09 -7.50
CA MET A 285 -18.19 -0.13 -6.13
C MET A 285 -19.39 -1.08 -6.12
N ILE A 286 -20.39 -0.84 -6.97
CA ILE A 286 -21.56 -1.73 -7.09
C ILE A 286 -21.12 -3.12 -7.53
N THR A 287 -20.29 -3.20 -8.57
CA THR A 287 -19.83 -4.49 -9.12
C THR A 287 -19.08 -5.29 -8.06
N TRP A 288 -18.17 -4.67 -7.31
CA TRP A 288 -17.42 -5.34 -6.26
C TRP A 288 -18.27 -5.77 -5.06
N ILE A 289 -19.23 -4.93 -4.66
CA ILE A 289 -20.17 -5.29 -3.59
C ILE A 289 -20.99 -6.50 -4.02
N VAL A 290 -21.60 -6.46 -5.20
CA VAL A 290 -22.40 -7.58 -5.73
C VAL A 290 -21.55 -8.83 -5.86
N PHE A 291 -20.33 -8.70 -6.38
CA PHE A 291 -19.39 -9.81 -6.48
C PHE A 291 -19.11 -10.44 -5.12
N LEU A 292 -18.77 -9.64 -4.09
CA LEU A 292 -18.52 -10.15 -2.74
C LEU A 292 -19.75 -10.85 -2.16
N LEU A 293 -20.94 -10.29 -2.31
CA LEU A 293 -22.18 -10.89 -1.79
C LEU A 293 -22.53 -12.21 -2.48
N ILE A 294 -22.35 -12.31 -3.81
CA ILE A 294 -22.54 -13.56 -4.55
C ILE A 294 -21.51 -14.59 -4.09
N TYR A 295 -20.24 -14.19 -3.99
CA TYR A 295 -19.15 -15.07 -3.58
C TYR A 295 -19.38 -15.62 -2.15
N TRP A 296 -19.89 -14.78 -1.25
CA TRP A 296 -20.33 -15.18 0.09
C TRP A 296 -21.56 -16.11 0.05
N ALA A 297 -22.59 -15.78 -0.73
CA ALA A 297 -23.80 -16.60 -0.84
C ALA A 297 -23.51 -18.02 -1.39
N LEU A 298 -22.53 -18.14 -2.28
CA LEU A 298 -22.05 -19.42 -2.81
C LEU A 298 -21.15 -20.19 -1.83
N GLY A 299 -20.78 -19.59 -0.70
CA GLY A 299 -19.92 -20.23 0.31
C GLY A 299 -18.48 -20.44 -0.16
N ILE A 300 -18.05 -19.77 -1.23
CA ILE A 300 -16.69 -19.94 -1.76
C ILE A 300 -15.73 -19.26 -0.79
N PRO A 301 -14.73 -19.94 -0.23
CA PRO A 301 -13.84 -19.33 0.76
C PRO A 301 -13.08 -18.14 0.14
N LEU A 302 -12.87 -17.09 0.94
CA LEU A 302 -12.16 -15.87 0.52
C LEU A 302 -10.68 -16.13 0.20
N GLY A 303 -10.17 -17.30 0.59
CA GLY A 303 -8.79 -17.74 0.50
C GLY A 303 -8.61 -19.06 1.26
N LEU A 304 -7.38 -19.55 1.33
CA LEU A 304 -7.05 -20.74 2.12
C LEU A 304 -7.36 -20.48 3.59
N GLN A 305 -8.26 -21.28 4.18
CA GLN A 305 -8.70 -21.13 5.57
C GLN A 305 -9.27 -19.74 5.92
N ALA A 306 -9.91 -19.07 4.95
CA ALA A 306 -10.53 -17.76 5.14
C ALA A 306 -12.07 -17.87 5.15
N PRO A 307 -12.68 -18.23 6.29
CA PRO A 307 -14.14 -18.29 6.42
C PRO A 307 -14.75 -16.89 6.40
N TYR A 308 -16.07 -16.81 6.29
CA TYR A 308 -16.82 -15.55 6.41
C TYR A 308 -17.26 -15.24 7.85
N THR A 309 -17.39 -16.28 8.67
CA THR A 309 -17.92 -16.20 10.02
C THR A 309 -16.81 -16.38 11.04
N TYR A 310 -16.96 -15.71 12.17
CA TYR A 310 -16.11 -15.85 13.34
C TYR A 310 -16.93 -16.42 14.51
N PRO A 311 -16.47 -17.50 15.17
CA PRO A 311 -17.18 -18.14 16.28
C PRO A 311 -17.12 -17.35 17.59
#